data_AF-A0ABD2W488-F1
#
_entry.id   AF-A0ABD2W488-F1
#
_cell.length_a   1.000
_cell.length_b   1.000
_cell.length_c   1.000
_cell.angle_alpha   90.00
_cell.angle_beta   90.00
_cell.angle_gamma   90.00
#
_symmetry.space_group_name_H-M   'P 1'
#
loop_
_entity.id
_entity.type
_entity.pdbx_description
1 polymer ?
#
loop_
_entity_poly.entity_id
_entity_poly.type
_entity_poly.pdbx_seq_one_letter_code
_entity_poly.pdbx_strand_id
1 'polypeptide(L)'
;MPVLLLLQFNVKCSIAAAWEVQRAVHTLTQLHIITRQIQKSAMELSRLVIGFGLKKSLLDAGRSVIGVQLAAYARFKGFESRQRRHYVKLAEVGKLEQPKVQGKYETGQLILHKVFGYRGVILFPWLARVYDRDLPNKKEGTEDGNFNAVGKEVKGRTHTFYQVLIDQRDCPFIRAQTEAVTFLGNHESSRSLYAIPGLDYVAHEDILPYTTNEKPALQHELFDKFLSYHPDREPQFSAQDTLKAWQKKNHPWLELSDVHKETTENIRVTVIPFYMGCRESQTTSVYWWRYCIRLENLGDLSVQLRERHWRIFSLSGTLETVRGRGVVGQEPVLSKTLPAFQYSSHVSLQAPSGHMWGTFRMEREDGYAFDCRIPPFSLESKADEPATPNANT
;
A
#
# COMPACT_ATOMS: atom_id res chain seq x y z
N MET A 1 0.62 -15.77 -23.15
CA MET A 1 1.20 -14.87 -22.13
C MET A 1 0.80 -13.44 -22.47
N PRO A 2 -0.08 -12.75 -21.72
CA PRO A 2 -0.24 -11.31 -21.91
C PRO A 2 0.82 -10.58 -21.08
N VAL A 3 1.63 -9.75 -21.74
CA VAL A 3 2.61 -8.86 -21.12
C VAL A 3 1.86 -7.60 -20.66
N LEU A 4 1.89 -7.29 -19.36
CA LEU A 4 1.30 -6.06 -18.83
C LEU A 4 2.36 -4.94 -18.86
N LEU A 5 2.09 -3.87 -19.62
CA LEU A 5 2.99 -2.74 -19.85
C LEU A 5 2.65 -1.57 -18.90
N LEU A 6 3.67 -0.93 -18.31
CA LEU A 6 3.52 0.32 -17.56
C LEU A 6 3.67 1.52 -18.50
N LEU A 7 2.75 2.47 -18.42
CA LEU A 7 2.67 3.60 -19.34
C LEU A 7 2.63 4.94 -18.59
N GLN A 8 3.43 5.91 -19.03
CA GLN A 8 3.45 7.26 -18.47
C GLN A 8 2.33 8.14 -19.05
N PHE A 9 1.59 8.85 -18.18
CA PHE A 9 0.73 9.97 -18.59
C PHE A 9 1.48 11.29 -18.40
N ASN A 10 1.69 12.02 -19.50
CA ASN A 10 2.13 13.40 -19.43
C ASN A 10 0.88 14.30 -19.27
N VAL A 11 0.91 15.17 -18.25
CA VAL A 11 -0.15 16.10 -17.77
C VAL A 11 -1.07 15.55 -16.67
N LYS A 12 -0.81 16.00 -15.42
CA LYS A 12 -1.72 16.12 -14.26
C LYS A 12 -2.88 15.10 -14.19
N CYS A 13 -2.60 13.82 -13.97
CA CYS A 13 -3.64 12.87 -13.62
C CYS A 13 -3.18 11.86 -12.56
N SER A 14 -4.01 11.77 -11.51
CA SER A 14 -3.89 10.90 -10.35
C SER A 14 -3.84 9.42 -10.74
N ILE A 15 -3.24 8.60 -9.86
CA ILE A 15 -3.13 7.13 -9.91
C ILE A 15 -4.49 6.44 -10.16
N ALA A 16 -5.61 7.11 -9.90
CA ALA A 16 -6.97 6.70 -10.30
C ALA A 16 -7.12 6.43 -11.82
N ALA A 17 -6.40 7.16 -12.67
CA ALA A 17 -6.45 7.00 -14.12
C ALA A 17 -5.86 5.67 -14.61
N ALA A 18 -4.85 5.13 -13.91
CA ALA A 18 -4.27 3.82 -14.26
C ALA A 18 -5.27 2.68 -14.01
N TRP A 19 -6.08 2.79 -12.94
CA TRP A 19 -7.15 1.85 -12.62
C TRP A 19 -8.35 1.95 -13.56
N GLU A 20 -8.75 3.16 -13.96
CA GLU A 20 -9.82 3.37 -14.96
C GLU A 20 -9.44 2.84 -16.34
N VAL A 21 -8.18 2.94 -16.75
CA VAL A 21 -7.68 2.40 -18.03
C VAL A 21 -7.72 0.87 -18.04
N GLN A 22 -7.35 0.22 -16.93
CA GLN A 22 -7.44 -1.24 -16.80
C GLN A 22 -8.90 -1.73 -16.85
N ARG A 23 -9.83 -0.94 -16.31
CA ARG A 23 -11.28 -1.17 -16.42
C ARG A 23 -11.78 -0.92 -17.84
N ALA A 24 -11.36 0.15 -18.50
CA ALA A 24 -11.75 0.51 -19.86
C ALA A 24 -11.30 -0.54 -20.89
N VAL A 25 -10.10 -1.12 -20.72
CA VAL A 25 -9.63 -2.23 -21.57
C VAL A 25 -10.52 -3.47 -21.37
N HIS A 26 -10.94 -3.77 -20.13
CA HIS A 26 -11.85 -4.88 -19.87
C HIS A 26 -13.26 -4.64 -20.46
N THR A 27 -13.80 -3.43 -20.33
CA THR A 27 -15.12 -3.04 -20.88
C THR A 27 -15.11 -2.98 -22.41
N LEU A 28 -14.02 -2.52 -23.04
CA LEU A 28 -13.85 -2.52 -24.50
C LEU A 28 -13.76 -3.94 -25.06
N THR A 29 -13.12 -4.85 -24.33
CA THR A 29 -13.07 -6.27 -24.72
C THR A 29 -14.46 -6.91 -24.67
N GLN A 30 -15.28 -6.56 -23.65
CA GLN A 30 -16.67 -7.00 -23.54
C GLN A 30 -17.57 -6.38 -24.62
N LEU A 31 -17.42 -5.07 -24.93
CA LEU A 31 -18.16 -4.45 -26.03
C LEU A 31 -17.80 -5.04 -27.39
N HIS A 32 -16.54 -5.41 -27.62
CA HIS A 32 -16.11 -6.02 -28.89
C HIS A 32 -16.70 -7.42 -29.07
N ILE A 33 -16.86 -8.18 -27.98
CA ILE A 33 -17.54 -9.48 -27.96
C ILE A 33 -19.04 -9.29 -28.27
N ILE A 34 -19.71 -8.35 -27.60
CA ILE A 34 -21.14 -8.04 -27.83
C ILE A 34 -21.38 -7.57 -29.27
N THR A 35 -20.50 -6.73 -29.82
CA THR A 35 -20.63 -6.22 -31.20
C THR A 35 -20.46 -7.36 -32.22
N ARG A 36 -19.54 -8.30 -31.99
CA ARG A 36 -19.39 -9.51 -32.82
C ARG A 36 -20.58 -10.45 -32.71
N GLN A 37 -21.20 -10.55 -31.53
CA GLN A 37 -22.39 -11.36 -31.30
C GLN A 37 -23.61 -10.76 -32.02
N ILE A 38 -23.78 -9.43 -31.98
CA ILE A 38 -24.84 -8.72 -32.70
C ILE A 38 -24.63 -8.83 -34.23
N GLN A 39 -23.39 -8.73 -34.73
CA GLN A 39 -23.11 -8.95 -36.16
C GLN A 39 -23.37 -10.40 -36.61
N LYS A 40 -23.08 -11.40 -35.76
CA LYS A 40 -23.42 -12.81 -36.04
C LYS A 40 -24.94 -13.01 -36.10
N SER A 41 -25.68 -12.47 -35.13
CA SER A 41 -27.15 -12.55 -35.10
C SER A 41 -27.80 -11.81 -36.28
N ALA A 42 -27.25 -10.67 -36.70
CA ALA A 42 -27.72 -9.95 -37.89
C ALA A 42 -27.46 -10.70 -39.21
N MET A 43 -26.36 -11.46 -39.31
CA MET A 43 -26.07 -12.34 -40.45
C MET A 43 -26.93 -13.61 -40.48
N GLU A 44 -27.34 -14.14 -39.34
CA GLU A 44 -28.28 -15.26 -39.29
C GLU A 44 -29.72 -14.82 -39.61
N LEU A 45 -30.13 -13.64 -39.13
CA LEU A 45 -31.43 -13.05 -39.48
C LEU A 45 -31.54 -12.71 -40.98
N SER A 46 -30.45 -12.25 -41.62
CA SER A 46 -30.45 -12.00 -43.07
C SER A 46 -30.52 -13.29 -43.89
N ARG A 47 -29.97 -14.41 -43.40
CA ARG A 47 -30.13 -15.73 -44.01
C ARG A 47 -31.56 -16.28 -43.87
N LEU A 48 -32.23 -16.01 -42.74
CA LEU A 48 -33.61 -16.43 -42.51
C LEU A 48 -34.62 -15.68 -43.42
N VAL A 49 -34.36 -14.39 -43.68
CA VAL A 49 -35.22 -13.55 -44.54
C VAL A 49 -35.11 -13.91 -46.03
N ILE A 50 -33.96 -14.43 -46.48
CA ILE A 50 -33.77 -14.89 -47.87
C ILE A 50 -34.50 -16.24 -48.14
N GLY A 51 -34.78 -17.04 -47.11
CA GLY A 51 -35.47 -18.33 -47.23
C GLY A 51 -37.01 -18.28 -47.35
N PHE A 52 -37.65 -17.16 -47.03
CA PHE A 52 -39.12 -17.06 -46.92
C PHE A 52 -39.83 -16.28 -48.05
N GLY A 53 -39.13 -15.87 -49.11
CA GLY A 53 -39.78 -15.33 -50.30
C GLY A 53 -40.70 -14.13 -50.07
N LEU A 54 -40.40 -13.28 -49.09
CA LEU A 54 -41.19 -12.09 -48.78
C LEU A 54 -40.88 -10.97 -49.80
N LYS A 55 -41.87 -10.71 -50.66
CA LYS A 55 -41.87 -9.69 -51.73
C LYS A 55 -41.72 -8.27 -51.17
N LYS A 56 -40.67 -7.57 -51.65
CA LYS A 56 -40.51 -6.15 -52.07
C LYS A 56 -41.08 -4.98 -51.23
N SER A 57 -41.97 -5.16 -50.26
CA SER A 57 -42.62 -4.07 -49.50
C SER A 57 -41.90 -3.66 -48.21
N LEU A 58 -40.95 -4.47 -47.70
CA LEU A 58 -40.11 -4.13 -46.54
C LEU A 58 -38.80 -3.40 -46.91
N LEU A 59 -38.46 -3.34 -48.20
CA LEU A 59 -37.24 -2.67 -48.69
C LEU A 59 -37.39 -1.14 -48.78
N ASP A 60 -38.61 -0.62 -48.97
CA ASP A 60 -38.83 0.83 -49.10
C ASP A 60 -39.01 1.56 -47.75
N ALA A 61 -39.48 0.87 -46.70
CA ALA A 61 -39.48 1.42 -45.34
C ALA A 61 -38.06 1.50 -44.74
N GLY A 62 -37.14 0.61 -45.15
CA GLY A 62 -35.74 0.64 -44.73
C GLY A 62 -34.93 1.79 -45.36
N ARG A 63 -35.29 2.25 -46.56
CA ARG A 63 -34.57 3.35 -47.24
C ARG A 63 -34.85 4.74 -46.66
N SER A 64 -36.01 4.96 -46.04
CA SER A 64 -36.36 6.24 -45.42
C SER A 64 -35.65 6.47 -44.07
N VAL A 65 -35.45 5.42 -43.26
CA VAL A 65 -34.76 5.51 -41.97
C VAL A 65 -33.23 5.68 -42.13
N ILE A 66 -32.66 5.09 -43.19
CA ILE A 66 -31.22 5.20 -43.50
C ILE A 66 -30.85 6.61 -44.02
N GLY A 67 -31.75 7.28 -44.75
CA GLY A 67 -31.52 8.64 -45.26
C GLY A 67 -31.44 9.72 -44.16
N VAL A 68 -32.26 9.60 -43.11
CA VAL A 68 -32.26 10.55 -41.99
C VAL A 68 -31.06 10.33 -41.05
N GLN A 69 -30.56 9.10 -40.91
CA GLN A 69 -29.35 8.79 -40.12
C GLN A 69 -28.05 9.19 -40.84
N LEU A 70 -27.97 9.11 -42.18
CA LEU A 70 -26.80 9.55 -42.94
C LEU A 70 -26.66 11.08 -43.01
N ALA A 71 -27.77 11.82 -43.05
CA ALA A 71 -27.74 13.29 -42.99
C ALA A 71 -27.31 13.80 -41.60
N ALA A 72 -27.72 13.12 -40.52
CA ALA A 72 -27.23 13.40 -39.17
C ALA A 72 -25.73 13.07 -39.02
N TYR A 73 -25.26 11.99 -39.64
CA TYR A 73 -23.84 11.61 -39.65
C TYR A 73 -22.95 12.57 -40.47
N ALA A 74 -23.46 13.09 -41.59
CA ALA A 74 -22.76 14.08 -42.41
C ALA A 74 -22.72 15.48 -41.75
N ARG A 75 -23.78 15.89 -41.04
CA ARG A 75 -23.80 17.15 -40.28
C ARG A 75 -22.91 17.10 -39.04
N PHE A 76 -22.70 15.91 -38.45
CA PHE A 76 -21.75 15.69 -37.35
C PHE A 76 -20.28 15.67 -37.83
N LYS A 77 -20.01 15.35 -39.10
CA LYS A 77 -18.67 15.41 -39.71
C LYS A 77 -18.25 16.81 -40.19
N GLY A 78 -19.16 17.79 -40.22
CA GLY A 78 -18.91 19.16 -40.70
C GLY A 78 -18.52 20.18 -39.62
N PHE A 79 -18.37 19.77 -38.35
CA PHE A 79 -17.81 20.61 -37.30
C PHE A 79 -16.31 20.30 -37.17
N GLU A 80 -15.51 20.87 -38.07
CA GLU A 80 -14.09 21.11 -37.81
C GLU A 80 -13.98 22.15 -36.68
N SER A 81 -14.26 21.72 -35.45
CA SER A 81 -13.59 22.35 -34.32
C SER A 81 -12.11 22.01 -34.47
N ARG A 82 -11.26 23.02 -34.61
CA ARG A 82 -9.82 22.92 -34.37
C ARG A 82 -9.58 22.53 -32.90
N GLN A 83 -9.93 21.31 -32.51
CA GLN A 83 -9.41 20.68 -31.32
C GLN A 83 -8.17 19.91 -31.77
N ARG A 84 -7.00 20.47 -31.42
CA ARG A 84 -5.74 19.72 -31.42
C ARG A 84 -5.96 18.45 -30.61
N ARG A 85 -6.25 17.33 -31.27
CA ARG A 85 -6.21 16.00 -30.66
C ARG A 85 -4.79 15.82 -30.13
N HIS A 86 -4.59 16.04 -28.84
CA HIS A 86 -3.38 15.62 -28.17
C HIS A 86 -3.44 14.09 -28.17
N TYR A 87 -2.74 13.48 -29.13
CA TYR A 87 -2.45 12.06 -29.04
C TYR A 87 -1.55 11.88 -27.81
N VAL A 88 -2.11 11.32 -26.75
CA VAL A 88 -1.31 10.88 -25.60
C VAL A 88 -0.50 9.68 -26.08
N LYS A 89 0.76 9.92 -26.42
CA LYS A 89 1.70 8.85 -26.74
C LYS A 89 2.10 8.20 -25.43
N LEU A 90 1.60 6.98 -25.22
CA LEU A 90 1.97 6.16 -24.07
C LEU A 90 3.44 5.75 -24.25
N ALA A 91 4.28 6.09 -23.27
CA ALA A 91 5.69 5.71 -23.22
C ALA A 91 5.87 4.52 -22.29
N GLU A 92 6.59 3.50 -22.74
CA GLU A 92 6.98 2.38 -21.89
C GLU A 92 8.02 2.85 -20.87
N VAL A 93 7.67 2.74 -19.59
CA VAL A 93 8.55 3.15 -18.47
C VAL A 93 9.20 1.96 -17.77
N GLY A 94 8.78 0.74 -18.10
CA GLY A 94 9.28 -0.49 -17.49
C GLY A 94 8.37 -1.69 -17.72
N LYS A 95 8.85 -2.86 -17.30
CA LYS A 95 8.19 -4.15 -17.48
C LYS A 95 7.99 -4.84 -16.14
N LEU A 96 6.73 -5.16 -15.82
CA LEU A 96 6.39 -5.94 -14.63
C LEU A 96 6.94 -7.36 -14.72
N GLU A 97 7.49 -7.83 -13.62
CA GLU A 97 7.92 -9.20 -13.39
C GLU A 97 6.86 -9.98 -12.60
N GLN A 98 7.00 -11.31 -12.54
CA GLN A 98 6.12 -12.12 -11.71
C GLN A 98 6.48 -11.97 -10.23
N PRO A 99 5.52 -11.68 -9.34
CA PRO A 99 5.77 -11.70 -7.91
C PRO A 99 6.31 -13.06 -7.46
N LYS A 100 7.38 -13.05 -6.66
CA LYS A 100 7.96 -14.26 -6.10
C LYS A 100 6.96 -14.89 -5.11
N VAL A 101 6.67 -16.18 -5.28
CA VAL A 101 5.89 -16.98 -4.32
C VAL A 101 6.80 -17.57 -3.25
N GLN A 102 8.07 -17.82 -3.60
CA GLN A 102 9.10 -18.38 -2.74
C GLN A 102 10.40 -17.58 -2.89
N GLY A 103 11.19 -17.57 -1.83
CA GLY A 103 12.44 -16.82 -1.76
C GLY A 103 12.22 -15.33 -1.43
N LYS A 104 13.32 -14.58 -1.38
CA LYS A 104 13.31 -13.15 -1.07
C LYS A 104 13.62 -12.35 -2.33
N TYR A 105 13.13 -11.12 -2.39
CA TYR A 105 13.68 -10.13 -3.32
C TYR A 105 15.06 -9.66 -2.85
N GLU A 106 15.89 -9.27 -3.81
CA GLU A 106 17.26 -8.85 -3.57
C GLU A 106 17.34 -7.33 -3.40
N THR A 107 18.43 -6.87 -2.78
CA THR A 107 18.76 -5.44 -2.75
C THR A 107 18.87 -4.89 -4.17
N GLY A 108 18.31 -3.71 -4.40
CA GLY A 108 18.31 -3.07 -5.71
C GLY A 108 17.14 -3.46 -6.62
N GLN A 109 16.30 -4.41 -6.21
CA GLN A 109 15.06 -4.72 -6.93
C GLN A 109 14.14 -3.49 -6.96
N LEU A 110 13.74 -3.06 -8.15
CA LEU A 110 12.71 -2.03 -8.32
C LEU A 110 11.32 -2.64 -8.15
N ILE A 111 10.44 -1.90 -7.49
CA ILE A 111 9.10 -2.34 -7.12
C ILE A 111 8.05 -1.26 -7.39
N LEU A 112 6.83 -1.69 -7.71
CA LEU A 112 5.63 -0.91 -7.45
C LEU A 112 4.97 -1.44 -6.19
N HIS A 113 4.58 -0.55 -5.28
CA HIS A 113 3.78 -0.95 -4.13
C HIS A 113 2.37 -1.31 -4.58
N LYS A 114 1.94 -2.55 -4.35
CA LYS A 114 0.66 -3.09 -4.81
C LYS A 114 -0.56 -2.26 -4.40
N VAL A 115 -0.54 -1.76 -3.16
CA VAL A 115 -1.65 -0.96 -2.61
C VAL A 115 -1.51 0.54 -2.84
N PHE A 116 -0.36 1.15 -2.54
CA PHE A 116 -0.17 2.60 -2.69
C PHE A 116 0.30 3.05 -4.08
N GLY A 117 0.71 2.13 -4.95
CA GLY A 117 1.04 2.40 -6.36
C GLY A 117 2.35 3.14 -6.60
N TYR A 118 3.15 3.43 -5.57
CA TYR A 118 4.41 4.14 -5.73
C TYR A 118 5.52 3.27 -6.29
N ARG A 119 6.48 3.88 -6.99
CA ARG A 119 7.76 3.28 -7.34
C ARG A 119 8.68 3.28 -6.14
N GLY A 120 9.43 2.21 -5.98
CA GLY A 120 10.46 2.11 -4.96
C GLY A 120 11.59 1.17 -5.35
N VAL A 121 12.59 1.11 -4.50
CA VAL A 121 13.71 0.16 -4.58
C VAL A 121 13.92 -0.52 -3.23
N ILE A 122 14.19 -1.82 -3.26
CA ILE A 122 14.48 -2.59 -2.06
C ILE A 122 15.90 -2.31 -1.58
N LEU A 123 16.04 -1.99 -0.30
CA LEU A 123 17.33 -1.86 0.38
C LEU A 123 17.78 -3.20 0.95
N PHE A 124 16.99 -3.83 1.82
CA PHE A 124 17.28 -5.15 2.37
C PHE A 124 16.03 -5.78 3.01
N PRO A 125 15.95 -7.12 3.07
CA PRO A 125 14.89 -7.82 3.78
C PRO A 125 15.15 -7.85 5.30
N TRP A 126 14.08 -7.94 6.08
CA TRP A 126 14.12 -8.47 7.45
C TRP A 126 12.96 -9.44 7.67
N LEU A 127 13.07 -10.26 8.72
CA LEU A 127 12.02 -11.19 9.11
C LEU A 127 11.25 -10.60 10.29
N ALA A 128 9.94 -10.45 10.14
CA ALA A 128 9.06 -9.97 11.20
C ALA A 128 8.13 -11.09 11.67
N ARG A 129 7.84 -11.13 12.97
CA ARG A 129 6.79 -12.00 13.49
C ARG A 129 5.44 -11.31 13.28
N VAL A 130 4.53 -11.97 12.56
CA VAL A 130 3.19 -11.45 12.28
C VAL A 130 2.15 -12.16 13.13
N TYR A 131 1.45 -11.41 13.95
CA TYR A 131 0.30 -11.82 14.75
C TYR A 131 -0.97 -11.38 14.02
N ASP A 132 -1.45 -12.24 13.13
CA ASP A 132 -2.68 -12.03 12.37
C ASP A 132 -3.87 -12.66 13.09
N ARG A 133 -4.77 -11.81 13.61
CA ARG A 133 -5.99 -12.24 14.32
C ARG A 133 -7.11 -12.68 13.40
N ASP A 134 -6.99 -12.45 12.11
CA ASP A 134 -7.97 -12.89 11.11
C ASP A 134 -7.80 -14.38 10.79
N LEU A 135 -6.63 -14.95 11.09
CA LEU A 135 -6.35 -16.36 10.85
C LEU A 135 -6.87 -17.24 11.99
N PRO A 136 -7.57 -18.35 11.68
CA PRO A 136 -8.02 -19.28 12.70
C PRO A 136 -6.79 -19.88 13.40
N ASN A 137 -6.76 -19.74 14.72
CA ASN A 137 -5.81 -20.43 15.57
C ASN A 137 -6.19 -21.92 15.54
N LYS A 138 -5.48 -22.75 14.76
CA LYS A 138 -5.66 -24.21 14.84
C LYS A 138 -5.25 -24.65 16.24
N LYS A 139 -6.20 -24.73 17.17
CA LYS A 139 -6.10 -25.60 18.33
C LYS A 139 -6.31 -27.03 17.83
N GLU A 140 -5.29 -27.87 17.90
CA GLU A 140 -5.56 -29.30 17.98
C GLU A 140 -6.28 -29.53 19.32
N GLY A 141 -7.56 -29.94 19.24
CA GLY A 141 -8.34 -30.56 20.32
C GLY A 141 -8.65 -29.72 21.56
N THR A 142 -9.80 -29.02 21.55
CA THR A 142 -10.95 -29.27 22.45
C THR A 142 -12.02 -28.21 22.20
N GLU A 143 -13.25 -28.68 21.95
CA GLU A 143 -14.46 -27.86 21.95
C GLU A 143 -14.74 -27.41 23.38
N ASP A 144 -14.81 -26.10 23.60
CA ASP A 144 -15.65 -25.53 24.65
C ASP A 144 -16.06 -24.12 24.22
N GLY A 145 -17.37 -23.96 24.03
CA GLY A 145 -18.00 -22.68 23.73
C GLY A 145 -17.98 -21.79 24.97
N ASN A 146 -17.19 -20.73 24.94
CA ASN A 146 -17.29 -19.67 25.94
C ASN A 146 -17.14 -18.28 25.29
N PHE A 147 -18.13 -17.41 25.52
CA PHE A 147 -18.29 -16.07 24.95
C PHE A 147 -17.43 -15.00 25.66
N ASN A 148 -16.14 -15.29 25.88
CA ASN A 148 -15.16 -14.30 26.37
C ASN A 148 -13.91 -14.35 25.47
N ALA A 149 -14.00 -13.73 24.29
CA ALA A 149 -12.93 -13.71 23.29
C ALA A 149 -11.90 -12.58 23.52
N VAL A 150 -11.54 -12.30 24.77
CA VAL A 150 -10.41 -11.43 25.13
C VAL A 150 -9.32 -12.34 25.67
N GLY A 151 -8.47 -12.87 24.80
CA GLY A 151 -7.34 -13.71 25.23
C GLY A 151 -7.02 -14.94 24.37
N LYS A 152 -7.53 -15.06 23.14
CA LYS A 152 -6.98 -16.08 22.22
C LYS A 152 -5.55 -15.69 21.87
N GLU A 153 -4.58 -16.39 22.45
CA GLU A 153 -3.15 -16.26 22.15
C GLU A 153 -2.92 -16.47 20.65
N VAL A 154 -2.51 -15.42 19.92
CA VAL A 154 -2.35 -15.48 18.46
C VAL A 154 -1.00 -16.08 18.16
N LYS A 155 -0.95 -17.20 17.42
CA LYS A 155 0.33 -17.79 17.02
C LYS A 155 1.02 -16.91 15.97
N GLY A 156 2.12 -16.28 16.34
CA GLY A 156 2.92 -15.47 15.43
C GLY A 156 3.54 -16.32 14.31
N ARG A 157 3.48 -15.83 13.07
CA ARG A 157 4.13 -16.45 11.89
C ARG A 157 5.19 -15.53 11.32
N THR A 158 6.36 -16.07 11.01
CA THR A 158 7.45 -15.29 10.42
C THR A 158 7.15 -14.96 8.96
N HIS A 159 7.14 -13.67 8.62
CA HIS A 159 7.00 -13.19 7.25
C HIS A 159 8.19 -12.30 6.88
N THR A 160 8.49 -12.21 5.59
CA THR A 160 9.55 -11.31 5.11
C THR A 160 8.97 -9.93 4.83
N PHE A 161 9.63 -8.91 5.37
CA PHE A 161 9.40 -7.51 5.07
C PHE A 161 10.66 -6.89 4.47
N TYR A 162 10.54 -5.71 3.89
CA TYR A 162 11.60 -5.03 3.16
C TYR A 162 11.67 -3.58 3.57
N GLN A 163 12.89 -3.09 3.80
CA GLN A 163 13.13 -1.66 3.87
C GLN A 163 13.27 -1.16 2.44
N VAL A 164 12.55 -0.10 2.08
CA VAL A 164 12.52 0.42 0.72
C VAL A 164 12.75 1.93 0.71
N LEU A 165 13.25 2.44 -0.42
CA LEU A 165 13.15 3.86 -0.76
C LEU A 165 12.00 4.06 -1.76
N ILE A 166 11.21 5.10 -1.54
CA ILE A 166 10.13 5.59 -2.38
C ILE A 166 10.69 6.59 -3.37
N ASP A 167 10.21 6.56 -4.61
CA ASP A 167 10.48 7.62 -5.59
C ASP A 167 9.81 8.94 -5.19
N GLN A 168 10.61 10.01 -5.06
CA GLN A 168 10.13 11.32 -4.65
C GLN A 168 9.06 11.91 -5.58
N ARG A 169 9.05 11.50 -6.86
CA ARG A 169 8.03 11.92 -7.84
C ARG A 169 6.64 11.42 -7.48
N ASP A 170 6.56 10.32 -6.73
CA ASP A 170 5.30 9.69 -6.37
C ASP A 170 4.77 10.20 -5.01
N CYS A 171 5.65 10.66 -4.11
CA CYS A 171 5.30 11.11 -2.75
C CYS A 171 4.05 12.00 -2.64
N PRO A 172 3.84 13.03 -3.50
CA PRO A 172 2.63 13.88 -3.41
C PRO A 172 1.30 13.14 -3.66
N PHE A 173 1.34 11.95 -4.27
CA PHE A 173 0.17 11.16 -4.63
C PHE A 173 -0.06 9.97 -3.70
N ILE A 174 0.89 9.68 -2.81
CA ILE A 174 0.81 8.56 -1.88
C ILE A 174 -0.06 8.97 -0.69
N ARG A 175 -1.08 8.17 -0.40
CA ARG A 175 -1.91 8.33 0.82
C ARG A 175 -1.25 7.70 2.05
N ALA A 176 0.05 7.94 2.19
CA ALA A 176 0.88 7.52 3.30
C ALA A 176 1.72 8.71 3.76
N GLN A 177 1.93 8.87 5.07
CA GLN A 177 2.99 9.79 5.53
C GLN A 177 4.35 9.24 5.12
N THR A 178 5.02 9.93 4.20
CA THR A 178 6.28 9.48 3.57
C THR A 178 7.54 9.71 4.43
N GLU A 179 7.41 10.28 5.62
CA GLU A 179 8.50 10.47 6.60
C GLU A 179 8.53 9.29 7.59
N ALA A 180 8.76 8.07 7.07
CA ALA A 180 8.43 6.87 7.84
C ALA A 180 9.50 6.40 8.82
N VAL A 181 10.70 6.97 8.87
CA VAL A 181 11.74 6.50 9.82
C VAL A 181 12.25 7.61 10.68
N THR A 182 11.97 7.52 11.97
CA THR A 182 12.42 8.46 12.98
C THR A 182 13.43 7.80 13.92
N PHE A 183 14.58 8.41 14.12
CA PHE A 183 15.57 8.01 15.14
C PHE A 183 15.72 9.07 16.21
N LEU A 184 16.12 8.67 17.41
CA LEU A 184 16.63 9.61 18.40
C LEU A 184 18.05 10.04 18.00
N GLY A 185 18.29 11.35 17.85
CA GLY A 185 19.65 11.85 17.62
C GLY A 185 20.60 11.51 18.78
N ASN A 186 21.84 11.13 18.46
CA ASN A 186 22.90 10.76 19.42
C ASN A 186 23.40 11.93 20.30
N HIS A 187 22.98 13.17 20.06
CA HIS A 187 23.45 14.31 20.84
C HIS A 187 22.60 14.51 22.10
N GLU A 188 23.27 14.53 23.26
CA GLU A 188 22.71 14.67 24.62
C GLU A 188 21.75 15.88 24.79
N SER A 189 21.80 16.87 23.91
CA SER A 189 21.02 18.12 24.03
C SER A 189 19.86 18.29 23.03
N SER A 190 19.87 17.65 21.86
CA SER A 190 18.81 17.88 20.86
C SER A 190 17.71 16.84 21.04
N ARG A 191 16.48 17.22 21.42
CA ARG A 191 15.28 16.33 21.39
C ARG A 191 14.84 15.96 19.96
N SER A 192 15.73 16.14 18.99
CA SER A 192 15.41 16.08 17.58
C SER A 192 15.26 14.64 17.12
N LEU A 193 14.05 14.36 16.70
CA LEU A 193 13.65 13.19 15.94
C LEU A 193 14.19 13.34 14.51
N TYR A 194 15.07 12.43 14.06
CA TYR A 194 15.60 12.46 12.70
C TYR A 194 14.73 11.60 11.79
N ALA A 195 13.94 12.24 10.94
CA ALA A 195 13.12 11.57 9.92
C ALA A 195 13.93 11.31 8.64
N ILE A 196 13.78 10.14 8.02
CA ILE A 196 14.25 9.92 6.64
C ILE A 196 13.04 9.97 5.70
N PRO A 197 12.86 11.07 4.95
CA PRO A 197 11.83 11.15 3.92
C PRO A 197 12.03 10.05 2.88
N GLY A 198 10.93 9.47 2.41
CA GLY A 198 10.93 8.48 1.34
C GLY A 198 11.44 7.10 1.76
N LEU A 199 11.69 6.83 3.03
CA LEU A 199 11.97 5.47 3.51
C LEU A 199 10.66 4.82 3.97
N ASP A 200 10.41 3.56 3.61
CA ASP A 200 9.21 2.81 4.00
C ASP A 200 9.50 1.32 4.26
N TYR A 201 8.48 0.62 4.76
CA TYR A 201 8.52 -0.76 5.24
C TYR A 201 7.42 -1.58 4.57
N VAL A 202 7.79 -2.50 3.68
CA VAL A 202 6.86 -3.15 2.76
C VAL A 202 6.82 -4.66 3.00
N ALA A 203 5.62 -5.23 3.08
CA ALA A 203 5.44 -6.68 3.16
C ALA A 203 5.77 -7.35 1.83
N HIS A 204 6.25 -8.59 1.85
CA HIS A 204 6.54 -9.35 0.62
C HIS A 204 5.35 -9.40 -0.37
N GLU A 205 4.13 -9.50 0.14
CA GLU A 205 2.90 -9.58 -0.66
C GLU A 205 2.46 -8.26 -1.32
N ASP A 206 3.03 -7.14 -0.88
CA ASP A 206 2.78 -5.81 -1.43
C ASP A 206 3.77 -5.42 -2.54
N ILE A 207 4.71 -6.30 -2.89
CA ILE A 207 5.73 -6.03 -3.91
C ILE A 207 5.24 -6.49 -5.29
N LEU A 208 5.20 -5.56 -6.24
CA LEU A 208 5.11 -5.84 -7.67
C LEU A 208 6.49 -5.55 -8.31
N PRO A 209 7.34 -6.55 -8.53
CA PRO A 209 8.68 -6.33 -9.08
C PRO A 209 8.59 -5.85 -10.53
N TYR A 210 9.52 -4.98 -10.95
CA TYR A 210 9.63 -4.54 -12.33
C TYR A 210 11.07 -4.18 -12.71
N THR A 211 11.34 -4.16 -14.02
CA THR A 211 12.58 -3.62 -14.61
C THR A 211 12.31 -2.34 -15.40
N THR A 212 13.29 -1.45 -15.51
CA THR A 212 13.20 -0.24 -16.31
C THR A 212 14.51 0.05 -17.03
N ASN A 213 14.41 0.75 -18.16
CA ASN A 213 15.55 1.35 -18.86
C ASN A 213 15.61 2.88 -18.64
N GLU A 214 14.71 3.45 -17.83
CA GLU A 214 14.70 4.88 -17.51
C GLU A 214 15.95 5.28 -16.72
N LYS A 215 16.45 6.49 -16.99
CA LYS A 215 17.55 7.11 -16.26
C LYS A 215 17.14 8.52 -15.83
N PRO A 216 17.11 8.82 -14.51
CA PRO A 216 17.35 7.92 -13.38
C PRO A 216 16.20 6.90 -13.18
N ALA A 217 16.54 5.69 -12.72
CA ALA A 217 15.55 4.64 -12.45
C ALA A 217 14.64 4.99 -11.25
N LEU A 218 15.21 5.67 -10.24
CA LEU A 218 14.50 6.17 -9.07
C LEU A 218 15.01 7.56 -8.72
N GLN A 219 14.13 8.50 -8.38
CA GLN A 219 14.52 9.81 -7.87
C GLN A 219 14.48 9.83 -6.34
N HIS A 220 15.65 9.72 -5.69
CA HIS A 220 15.76 9.80 -4.23
C HIS A 220 17.19 10.19 -3.80
N GLU A 221 17.32 11.05 -2.78
CA GLU A 221 18.64 11.57 -2.31
C GLU A 221 19.62 10.48 -1.82
N LEU A 222 19.08 9.38 -1.31
CA LEU A 222 19.86 8.24 -0.82
C LEU A 222 20.14 7.18 -1.90
N PHE A 223 19.54 7.29 -3.09
CA PHE A 223 19.63 6.23 -4.11
C PHE A 223 21.07 5.97 -4.54
N ASP A 224 21.74 6.99 -5.08
CA ASP A 224 23.14 6.89 -5.52
C ASP A 224 24.14 6.77 -4.37
N LYS A 225 23.71 7.08 -3.13
CA LYS A 225 24.52 6.86 -1.93
C LYS A 225 24.50 5.38 -1.53
N PHE A 226 23.38 4.69 -1.70
CA PHE A 226 23.20 3.31 -1.22
C PHE A 226 23.40 2.24 -2.29
N LEU A 227 23.15 2.57 -3.56
CA LEU A 227 23.10 1.60 -4.64
C LEU A 227 24.03 1.99 -5.78
N SER A 228 24.74 1.02 -6.35
CA SER A 228 25.57 1.17 -7.54
C SER A 228 24.96 0.41 -8.71
N TYR A 229 24.94 1.03 -9.89
CA TYR A 229 24.41 0.42 -11.11
C TYR A 229 25.42 -0.55 -11.73
N HIS A 230 24.95 -1.76 -12.06
CA HIS A 230 25.69 -2.83 -12.72
C HIS A 230 24.83 -3.43 -13.83
N PRO A 231 25.09 -3.12 -15.11
CA PRO A 231 24.25 -3.57 -16.22
C PRO A 231 24.24 -5.10 -16.41
N ASP A 232 25.30 -5.78 -15.97
CA ASP A 232 25.47 -7.23 -16.14
C ASP A 232 24.87 -8.04 -14.98
N ARG A 233 24.15 -7.39 -14.05
CA ARG A 233 23.51 -8.04 -12.89
C ARG A 233 21.99 -7.92 -12.94
N GLU A 234 21.34 -8.87 -12.29
CA GLU A 234 19.90 -8.88 -12.07
C GLU A 234 19.65 -9.15 -10.57
N PRO A 235 19.15 -8.16 -9.79
CA PRO A 235 18.85 -6.78 -10.17
C PRO A 235 20.08 -5.97 -10.62
N GLN A 236 19.84 -4.95 -11.44
CA GLN A 236 20.88 -4.06 -11.98
C GLN A 236 21.51 -3.12 -10.95
N PHE A 237 21.10 -3.19 -9.68
CA PHE A 237 21.60 -2.35 -8.60
C PHE A 237 22.13 -3.22 -7.48
N SER A 238 23.28 -2.87 -6.91
CA SER A 238 23.85 -3.60 -5.78
C SER A 238 24.24 -2.69 -4.62
N ALA A 239 24.30 -3.24 -3.42
CA ALA A 239 24.57 -2.50 -2.20
C ALA A 239 25.99 -1.92 -2.18
N GLN A 240 26.09 -0.60 -1.98
CA GLN A 240 27.33 0.06 -1.62
C GLN A 240 27.65 -0.15 -0.12
N ASP A 241 28.88 0.14 0.29
CA ASP A 241 29.31 -0.05 1.69
C ASP A 241 28.58 0.85 2.68
N THR A 242 28.16 2.03 2.23
CA THR A 242 27.23 2.93 2.93
C THR A 242 25.92 2.24 3.32
N LEU A 243 25.31 1.48 2.40
CA LEU A 243 24.09 0.73 2.66
C LEU A 243 24.35 -0.45 3.60
N LYS A 244 25.49 -1.14 3.45
CA LYS A 244 25.86 -2.23 4.38
C LYS A 244 26.08 -1.72 5.80
N ALA A 245 26.76 -0.58 5.95
CA ALA A 245 26.95 0.09 7.24
C ALA A 245 25.61 0.54 7.84
N TRP A 246 24.73 1.11 7.01
CA TRP A 246 23.37 1.47 7.39
C TRP A 246 22.56 0.25 7.86
N GLN A 247 22.59 -0.85 7.11
CA GLN A 247 21.92 -2.10 7.48
C GLN A 247 22.46 -2.64 8.80
N LYS A 248 23.77 -2.71 9.00
CA LYS A 248 24.39 -3.17 10.25
C LYS A 248 23.93 -2.35 11.47
N LYS A 249 23.74 -1.04 11.29
CA LYS A 249 23.26 -0.14 12.35
C LYS A 249 21.76 -0.31 12.62
N ASN A 250 20.95 -0.50 11.59
CA ASN A 250 19.49 -0.44 11.69
C ASN A 250 18.80 -1.80 11.88
N HIS A 251 19.39 -2.87 11.38
CA HIS A 251 18.81 -4.22 11.43
C HIS A 251 18.44 -4.68 12.85
N PRO A 252 19.26 -4.45 13.91
CA PRO A 252 18.90 -4.87 15.26
C PRO A 252 17.63 -4.20 15.80
N TRP A 253 17.32 -2.98 15.35
CA TRP A 253 16.11 -2.26 15.78
C TRP A 253 14.84 -2.77 15.09
N LEU A 254 14.99 -3.39 13.91
CA LEU A 254 13.89 -4.01 13.16
C LEU A 254 13.52 -5.39 13.70
N GLU A 255 14.45 -6.09 14.39
CA GLU A 255 14.19 -7.39 15.00
C GLU A 255 13.18 -7.31 16.16
N LEU A 256 13.03 -6.13 16.77
CA LEU A 256 12.02 -5.85 17.81
C LEU A 256 10.64 -5.50 17.22
N SER A 257 10.53 -5.38 15.90
CA SER A 257 9.32 -4.91 15.21
C SER A 257 8.43 -6.06 14.79
N ASP A 258 7.61 -6.52 15.73
CA ASP A 258 6.50 -7.42 15.45
C ASP A 258 5.39 -6.72 14.67
N VAL A 259 4.62 -7.47 13.89
CA VAL A 259 3.52 -6.95 13.07
C VAL A 259 2.21 -7.49 13.61
N HIS A 260 1.26 -6.61 13.90
CA HIS A 260 -0.03 -6.97 14.47
C HIS A 260 -1.15 -6.59 13.52
N LYS A 261 -2.07 -7.52 13.27
CA LYS A 261 -3.13 -7.34 12.28
C LYS A 261 -4.47 -7.86 12.79
N GLU A 262 -5.51 -7.06 12.60
CA GLU A 262 -6.88 -7.42 12.95
C GLU A 262 -7.85 -6.70 12.00
N THR A 263 -8.87 -7.41 11.54
CA THR A 263 -9.95 -6.90 10.71
C THR A 263 -11.24 -6.82 11.52
N THR A 264 -11.87 -5.64 11.52
CA THR A 264 -13.20 -5.41 12.10
C THR A 264 -14.08 -4.75 11.04
N GLU A 265 -15.26 -5.32 10.75
CA GLU A 265 -16.22 -4.72 9.79
C GLU A 265 -15.57 -4.41 8.42
N ASN A 266 -14.78 -5.35 7.90
CA ASN A 266 -13.99 -5.22 6.67
C ASN A 266 -12.90 -4.14 6.68
N ILE A 267 -12.66 -3.48 7.82
CA ILE A 267 -11.54 -2.55 7.99
C ILE A 267 -10.40 -3.28 8.68
N ARG A 268 -9.29 -3.39 7.96
CA ARG A 268 -8.09 -4.06 8.43
C ARG A 268 -7.11 -3.05 8.96
N VAL A 269 -6.66 -3.26 10.19
CA VAL A 269 -5.63 -2.45 10.85
C VAL A 269 -4.38 -3.29 10.95
N THR A 270 -3.28 -2.82 10.35
CA THR A 270 -1.95 -3.38 10.53
C THR A 270 -1.09 -2.40 11.30
N VAL A 271 -0.39 -2.87 12.34
CA VAL A 271 0.46 -2.06 13.21
C VAL A 271 1.88 -2.64 13.26
N ILE A 272 2.88 -1.79 13.14
CA ILE A 272 4.30 -2.13 13.31
C ILE A 272 4.94 -1.11 14.27
N PRO A 273 5.31 -1.49 15.50
CA PRO A 273 6.07 -0.64 16.42
C PRO A 273 7.57 -0.72 16.12
N PHE A 274 8.26 0.38 16.34
CA PHE A 274 9.70 0.54 16.13
C PHE A 274 10.28 1.25 17.34
N TYR A 275 11.18 0.58 18.06
CA TYR A 275 11.91 1.21 19.16
C TYR A 275 12.90 2.23 18.60
N MET A 276 12.86 3.45 19.15
CA MET A 276 13.67 4.57 18.67
C MET A 276 14.87 4.86 19.58
N GLY A 277 14.92 4.26 20.77
CA GLY A 277 15.93 4.51 21.80
C GLY A 277 15.35 5.11 23.08
N CYS A 278 16.22 5.29 24.07
CA CYS A 278 15.91 5.89 25.35
C CYS A 278 16.81 7.10 25.61
N ARG A 279 16.34 7.98 26.50
CA ARG A 279 17.13 9.07 27.09
C ARG A 279 17.01 9.02 28.58
N GLU A 280 18.16 9.04 29.23
CA GLU A 280 18.26 9.10 30.68
C GLU A 280 18.49 10.56 31.09
N SER A 281 17.74 11.00 32.08
CA SER A 281 18.08 12.15 32.91
C SER A 281 18.62 11.63 34.25
N GLN A 282 19.13 12.52 35.10
CA GLN A 282 19.66 12.14 36.42
C GLN A 282 18.66 11.33 37.29
N THR A 283 17.36 11.41 37.01
CA THR A 283 16.31 10.76 37.82
C THR A 283 15.26 10.00 37.02
N THR A 284 15.21 10.11 35.69
CA THR A 284 14.15 9.50 34.88
C THR A 284 14.67 9.02 33.52
N SER A 285 14.28 7.81 33.11
CA SER A 285 14.50 7.32 31.74
C SER A 285 13.22 7.44 30.92
N VAL A 286 13.31 8.02 29.72
CA VAL A 286 12.20 8.13 28.77
C VAL A 286 12.53 7.34 27.52
N TYR A 287 11.68 6.37 27.21
CA TYR A 287 11.80 5.46 26.07
C TYR A 287 10.83 5.90 24.97
N TRP A 288 11.27 5.82 23.72
CA TRP A 288 10.50 6.30 22.57
C TRP A 288 10.25 5.17 21.57
N TRP A 289 9.03 5.10 21.07
CA TRP A 289 8.66 4.24 19.96
C TRP A 289 7.90 5.03 18.91
N ARG A 290 8.13 4.67 17.64
CA ARG A 290 7.27 5.04 16.52
C ARG A 290 6.42 3.84 16.18
N TYR A 291 5.20 4.06 15.74
CA TYR A 291 4.35 3.02 15.18
C TYR A 291 3.90 3.43 13.78
N CYS A 292 3.94 2.48 12.85
CA CYS A 292 3.31 2.58 11.54
C CYS A 292 1.94 1.89 11.61
N ILE A 293 0.90 2.59 11.18
CA ILE A 293 -0.46 2.05 11.09
C ILE A 293 -0.93 2.14 9.66
N ARG A 294 -1.36 1.00 9.12
CA ARG A 294 -2.04 0.90 7.83
C ARG A 294 -3.48 0.49 8.05
N LEU A 295 -4.37 1.28 7.46
CA LEU A 295 -5.80 1.04 7.38
C LEU A 295 -6.13 0.60 5.97
N GLU A 296 -6.89 -0.49 5.84
CA GLU A 296 -7.38 -0.96 4.54
C GLU A 296 -8.87 -1.27 4.62
N ASN A 297 -9.63 -0.72 3.68
CA ASN A 297 -11.02 -1.07 3.46
C ASN A 297 -11.10 -2.25 2.48
N LEU A 298 -11.46 -3.42 3.01
CA LEU A 298 -11.72 -4.64 2.25
C LEU A 298 -13.19 -4.75 1.81
N GLY A 299 -14.03 -3.83 2.27
CA GLY A 299 -15.45 -3.78 1.96
C GLY A 299 -15.75 -2.95 0.71
N ASP A 300 -17.03 -2.94 0.36
CA ASP A 300 -17.50 -2.24 -0.84
C ASP A 300 -17.90 -0.77 -0.60
N LEU A 301 -18.36 -0.47 0.61
CA LEU A 301 -18.87 0.86 0.99
C LEU A 301 -17.74 1.76 1.44
N SER A 302 -17.85 3.06 1.15
CA SER A 302 -16.88 4.03 1.62
C SER A 302 -17.01 4.26 3.12
N VAL A 303 -15.87 4.35 3.82
CA VAL A 303 -15.82 4.63 5.25
C VAL A 303 -14.86 5.78 5.53
N GLN A 304 -15.13 6.57 6.56
CA GLN A 304 -14.25 7.65 7.01
C GLN A 304 -13.83 7.41 8.46
N LEU A 305 -12.52 7.56 8.74
CA LEU A 305 -12.02 7.58 10.11
C LEU A 305 -12.34 8.95 10.74
N ARG A 306 -13.01 8.94 11.89
CA ARG A 306 -13.44 10.15 12.61
C ARG A 306 -12.70 10.39 13.89
N GLU A 307 -12.49 9.35 14.68
CA GLU A 307 -11.85 9.48 15.99
C GLU A 307 -10.87 8.33 16.23
N ARG A 308 -9.86 8.62 17.07
CA ARG A 308 -8.96 7.61 17.64
C ARG A 308 -9.15 7.58 19.14
N HIS A 309 -9.12 6.38 19.71
CA HIS A 309 -9.11 6.13 21.14
C HIS A 309 -8.03 5.12 21.47
N TRP A 310 -6.95 5.58 22.09
CA TRP A 310 -5.82 4.78 22.51
C TRP A 310 -5.86 4.49 24.01
N ARG A 311 -5.39 3.30 24.36
CA ARG A 311 -5.08 2.86 25.71
C ARG A 311 -3.62 2.39 25.72
N ILE A 312 -2.85 2.95 26.64
CA ILE A 312 -1.40 2.77 26.72
C ILE A 312 -1.12 2.32 28.14
N PHE A 313 -0.65 1.09 28.31
CA PHE A 313 -0.32 0.53 29.61
C PHE A 313 1.18 0.34 29.71
N SER A 314 1.83 1.04 30.64
CA SER A 314 3.26 0.87 30.90
C SER A 314 3.52 -0.24 31.91
N LEU A 315 4.72 -0.83 31.86
CA LEU A 315 5.15 -1.81 32.86
C LEU A 315 5.20 -1.24 34.29
N SER A 316 5.29 0.09 34.44
CA SER A 316 5.17 0.76 35.75
C SER A 316 3.76 0.68 36.36
N GLY A 317 2.78 0.13 35.64
CA GLY A 317 1.38 0.04 36.07
C GLY A 317 0.52 1.24 35.70
N THR A 318 1.06 2.20 34.93
CA THR A 318 0.32 3.39 34.51
C THR A 318 -0.54 3.09 33.29
N LEU A 319 -1.84 3.41 33.34
CA LEU A 319 -2.74 3.35 32.20
C LEU A 319 -3.06 4.78 31.72
N GLU A 320 -2.62 5.13 30.53
CA GLU A 320 -2.95 6.37 29.86
C GLU A 320 -4.00 6.14 28.77
N THR A 321 -4.90 7.12 28.59
CA THR A 321 -5.90 7.09 27.52
C THR A 321 -5.83 8.35 26.69
N VAL A 322 -5.75 8.20 25.36
CA VAL A 322 -5.70 9.34 24.43
C VAL A 322 -6.91 9.25 23.49
N ARG A 323 -7.76 10.27 23.50
CA ARG A 323 -8.87 10.42 22.55
C ARG A 323 -8.67 11.65 21.71
N GLY A 324 -9.04 11.58 20.43
CA GLY A 324 -8.97 12.74 19.57
C GLY A 324 -9.56 12.52 18.19
N ARG A 325 -9.84 13.62 17.50
CA ARG A 325 -10.34 13.64 16.14
C ARG A 325 -9.25 13.22 15.15
N GLY A 326 -9.63 12.37 14.20
CA GLY A 326 -8.76 11.88 13.13
C GLY A 326 -7.49 11.17 13.60
N VAL A 327 -6.54 11.06 12.69
CA VAL A 327 -5.16 10.60 12.91
C VAL A 327 -4.22 11.59 12.25
N VAL A 328 -3.17 12.02 12.93
CA VAL A 328 -2.15 12.96 12.39
C VAL A 328 -2.74 14.21 11.69
N GLY A 329 -3.85 14.73 12.22
CA GLY A 329 -4.56 15.89 11.66
C GLY A 329 -5.48 15.58 10.46
N GLN A 330 -5.68 14.31 10.11
CA GLN A 330 -6.46 13.86 8.95
C GLN A 330 -7.62 12.95 9.36
N GLU A 331 -8.72 13.01 8.61
CA GLU A 331 -9.87 12.10 8.68
C GLU A 331 -9.98 11.31 7.37
N PRO A 332 -9.13 10.30 7.15
CA PRO A 332 -9.04 9.64 5.86
C PRO A 332 -10.34 8.91 5.50
N VAL A 333 -10.82 9.17 4.28
CA VAL A 333 -11.87 8.38 3.63
C VAL A 333 -11.21 7.19 2.92
N LEU A 334 -11.69 5.98 3.18
CA LEU A 334 -11.26 4.73 2.54
C LEU A 334 -12.39 4.25 1.63
N SER A 335 -12.17 4.29 0.32
CA SER A 335 -13.14 3.91 -0.71
C SER A 335 -12.57 2.84 -1.62
N LYS A 336 -13.36 2.25 -2.53
CA LYS A 336 -12.84 1.29 -3.51
C LYS A 336 -11.68 1.83 -4.37
N THR A 337 -11.71 3.12 -4.70
CA THR A 337 -10.67 3.76 -5.54
C THR A 337 -9.43 4.11 -4.74
N LEU A 338 -9.58 4.34 -3.43
CA LEU A 338 -8.49 4.68 -2.52
C LEU A 338 -8.66 3.85 -1.23
N PRO A 339 -8.42 2.52 -1.29
CA PRO A 339 -8.84 1.59 -0.25
C PRO A 339 -7.92 1.61 0.97
N ALA A 340 -6.78 2.29 0.91
CA ALA A 340 -5.81 2.27 1.98
C ALA A 340 -5.31 3.66 2.38
N PHE A 341 -4.93 3.76 3.65
CA PHE A 341 -4.26 4.92 4.24
C PHE A 341 -3.20 4.43 5.23
N GLN A 342 -2.02 5.04 5.21
CA GLN A 342 -0.93 4.70 6.13
C GLN A 342 -0.40 5.95 6.83
N TYR A 343 -0.09 5.84 8.10
CA TYR A 343 0.51 6.94 8.85
C TYR A 343 1.49 6.45 9.90
N SER A 344 2.39 7.34 10.31
CA SER A 344 3.32 7.08 11.41
C SER A 344 3.10 8.10 12.52
N SER A 345 3.16 7.65 13.77
CA SER A 345 3.19 8.53 14.93
C SER A 345 4.06 7.91 16.01
N HIS A 346 4.23 8.59 17.14
CA HIS A 346 5.15 8.18 18.19
C HIS A 346 4.48 8.19 19.56
N VAL A 347 5.08 7.45 20.48
CA VAL A 347 4.71 7.35 21.88
C VAL A 347 5.99 7.34 22.73
N SER A 348 5.91 7.91 23.92
CA SER A 348 6.99 7.84 24.91
C SER A 348 6.48 7.26 26.21
N LEU A 349 7.27 6.39 26.85
CA LEU A 349 6.98 5.85 28.18
C LEU A 349 8.12 6.15 29.14
N GLN A 350 7.78 6.30 30.43
CA GLN A 350 8.76 6.28 31.53
C GLN A 350 9.04 4.85 32.02
N ALA A 351 8.95 3.86 31.12
CA ALA A 351 9.17 2.46 31.39
C ALA A 351 9.79 1.80 30.15
N PRO A 352 10.65 0.76 30.31
CA PRO A 352 11.31 0.09 29.20
C PRO A 352 10.36 -0.73 28.33
N SER A 353 9.17 -1.04 28.85
CA SER A 353 8.14 -1.74 28.08
C SER A 353 6.72 -1.32 28.43
N GLY A 354 5.79 -1.70 27.54
CA GLY A 354 4.36 -1.49 27.71
C GLY A 354 3.55 -2.13 26.58
N HIS A 355 2.23 -1.92 26.64
CA HIS A 355 1.29 -2.39 25.62
C HIS A 355 0.40 -1.25 25.17
N MET A 356 0.11 -1.21 23.88
CA MET A 356 -0.82 -0.26 23.29
C MET A 356 -1.94 -0.98 22.55
N TRP A 357 -3.16 -0.48 22.70
CA TRP A 357 -4.32 -0.92 21.94
C TRP A 357 -5.35 0.20 21.85
N GLY A 358 -6.39 0.01 21.06
CA GLY A 358 -7.39 1.06 20.93
C GLY A 358 -8.49 0.75 19.93
N THR A 359 -9.20 1.80 19.56
CA THR A 359 -10.21 1.77 18.52
C THR A 359 -10.13 3.01 17.64
N PHE A 360 -10.46 2.85 16.38
CA PHE A 360 -10.83 3.94 15.48
C PHE A 360 -12.34 3.97 15.36
N ARG A 361 -12.95 5.14 15.58
CA ARG A 361 -14.36 5.33 15.23
C ARG A 361 -14.46 5.62 13.75
N MET A 362 -15.14 4.72 13.05
CA MET A 362 -15.39 4.79 11.62
C MET A 362 -16.83 5.22 11.38
N GLU A 363 -17.07 5.99 10.33
CA GLU A 363 -18.40 6.41 9.87
C GLU A 363 -18.54 6.02 8.39
N ARG A 364 -19.55 5.23 8.06
CA ARG A 364 -19.87 4.86 6.68
C ARG A 364 -20.67 5.97 6.00
N GLU A 365 -20.72 5.92 4.68
CA GLU A 365 -21.50 6.87 3.87
C GLU A 365 -23.02 6.85 4.14
N ASP A 366 -23.55 5.74 4.69
CA ASP A 366 -24.95 5.62 5.13
C ASP A 366 -25.22 6.22 6.53
N GLY A 367 -24.20 6.83 7.17
CA GLY A 367 -24.27 7.39 8.51
C GLY A 367 -24.10 6.37 9.65
N TYR A 368 -23.93 5.08 9.33
CA TYR A 368 -23.65 4.07 10.33
C TYR A 368 -22.22 4.24 10.88
N ALA A 369 -22.11 4.31 12.21
CA ALA A 369 -20.83 4.41 12.90
C ALA A 369 -20.50 3.13 13.66
N PHE A 370 -19.23 2.72 13.62
CA PHE A 370 -18.73 1.55 14.31
C PHE A 370 -17.29 1.75 14.79
N ASP A 371 -16.88 0.96 15.78
CA ASP A 371 -15.51 0.98 16.30
C ASP A 371 -14.69 -0.13 15.63
N CYS A 372 -13.68 0.26 14.87
CA CYS A 372 -12.68 -0.62 14.30
C CYS A 372 -11.55 -0.83 15.32
N ARG A 373 -11.22 -2.09 15.63
CA ARG A 373 -10.21 -2.40 16.66
C ARG A 373 -8.81 -2.19 16.15
N ILE A 374 -7.98 -1.58 17.00
CA ILE A 374 -6.53 -1.56 16.83
C ILE A 374 -5.98 -2.73 17.64
N PRO A 375 -5.31 -3.70 17.01
CA PRO A 375 -4.87 -4.88 17.71
C PRO A 375 -3.84 -4.52 18.80
N PRO A 376 -3.93 -5.07 20.03
CA PRO A 376 -2.85 -4.93 21.00
C PRO A 376 -1.48 -5.34 20.45
N PHE A 377 -0.50 -4.47 20.67
CA PHE A 377 0.91 -4.65 20.33
C PHE A 377 1.81 -4.23 21.49
N SER A 378 2.99 -4.86 21.56
CA SER A 378 3.97 -4.56 22.60
C SER A 378 4.91 -3.44 22.18
N LEU A 379 5.36 -2.69 23.17
CA LEU A 379 6.43 -1.72 23.10
C LEU A 379 7.57 -2.31 23.92
N GLU A 380 8.60 -2.81 23.27
CA GLU A 380 9.76 -3.41 23.94
C GLU A 380 11.00 -2.56 23.65
N SER A 381 11.78 -2.24 24.67
CA SER A 381 13.14 -1.73 24.50
C SER A 381 14.11 -2.87 24.25
N LYS A 382 15.28 -2.59 23.66
CA LYS A 382 16.36 -3.58 23.62
C LYS A 382 16.75 -3.94 25.07
N ALA A 383 16.94 -5.22 25.36
CA ALA A 383 17.58 -5.62 26.61
C ALA A 383 19.02 -5.08 26.61
N ASP A 384 19.45 -4.45 27.70
CA ASP A 384 20.85 -4.04 27.86
C ASP A 384 21.72 -5.29 27.74
N GLU A 385 22.62 -5.32 26.75
CA GLU A 385 23.75 -6.22 26.83
C GLU A 385 24.56 -5.77 28.05
N PRO A 386 24.86 -6.66 29.02
CA PRO A 386 25.65 -6.28 30.17
C PRO A 386 26.98 -5.71 29.66
N ALA A 387 27.28 -4.47 30.02
CA ALA A 387 28.53 -3.81 29.68
C ALA A 387 29.68 -4.77 29.99
N THR A 388 30.40 -5.22 28.96
CA THR A 388 31.66 -5.95 29.15
C THR A 388 32.53 -5.08 30.05
N PRO A 389 32.93 -5.55 31.25
CA PRO A 389 33.81 -4.77 32.10
C PRO A 389 35.09 -4.54 31.31
N ASN A 390 35.46 -3.26 31.16
CA ASN A 390 36.73 -2.86 30.56
C ASN A 390 37.85 -3.60 31.30
N ALA A 391 38.41 -4.63 30.66
CA ALA A 391 39.65 -5.24 31.10
C ALA A 391 40.78 -4.30 30.71
N ASN A 392 41.07 -3.33 31.58
CA ASN A 392 42.33 -2.60 31.63
C ASN A 392 42.69 -2.37 33.10
N THR A 393 43.42 -3.32 33.65
CA THR A 393 44.39 -3.13 34.75
C THR A 393 45.66 -3.82 34.36
#